data_AF-A0A7C9EUX4-F1
#
_entry.id   AF-A0A7C9EUX4-F1
#
_cell.length_a   1.000
_cell.length_b   1.000
_cell.length_c   1.000
_cell.angle_alpha   90.00
_cell.angle_beta   90.00
_cell.angle_gamma   90.00
#
_symmetry.space_group_name_H-M   'P 1'
#
loop_
_entity.id
_entity.type
_entity.pdbx_description
1 polymer ?
#
loop_
_entity_poly.entity_id
_entity_poly.type
_entity_poly.pdbx_seq_one_letter_code
_entity_poly.pdbx_strand_id
1 'polypeptide(L)'
;LAIDQYNSWFTFSEYEEAVTPRSCRPIHARELATVNAFRSMKHDDMMVGAFSHSTAVGKLRKDLPDVPTDARVDFPRYTLDEAAAVCHYYLRQRLIRREVFTEEKWKKIYYLSNGNGSEMRWLAPLIW
;
A
#
# COMPACT_ATOMS: atom_id res chain seq x y z
N LEU A 1 -16.26 7.20 -1.83
CA LEU A 1 -15.09 7.63 -1.02
C LEU A 1 -13.89 6.73 -1.33
N ALA A 2 -12.71 7.29 -1.54
CA ALA A 2 -11.48 6.51 -1.75
C ALA A 2 -10.43 6.97 -0.74
N ILE A 3 -9.90 6.05 0.06
CA ILE A 3 -8.98 6.35 1.15
C ILE A 3 -7.73 5.49 0.99
N ASP A 4 -6.57 6.13 0.89
CA ASP A 4 -5.27 5.47 1.04
C ASP A 4 -4.83 5.49 2.51
N GLN A 5 -3.97 4.56 2.89
CA GLN A 5 -3.50 4.35 4.26
C GLN A 5 -4.64 4.07 5.26
N TYR A 6 -5.69 3.39 4.79
CA TYR A 6 -6.90 3.11 5.57
C TYR A 6 -6.61 2.26 6.82
N ASN A 7 -5.54 1.46 6.79
CA ASN A 7 -5.03 0.72 7.95
C ASN A 7 -4.68 1.62 9.15
N SER A 8 -4.25 2.87 8.94
CA SER A 8 -3.96 3.82 10.03
C SER A 8 -5.17 4.16 10.90
N TRP A 9 -6.39 3.97 10.38
CA TRP A 9 -7.64 4.25 11.11
C TRP A 9 -8.03 3.17 12.11
N PHE A 10 -7.24 2.10 12.18
CA PHE A 10 -7.40 0.98 13.12
C PHE A 10 -6.32 0.95 14.20
N THR A 11 -5.53 2.03 14.33
CA THR A 11 -4.50 2.17 15.36
C THR A 11 -4.64 3.46 16.15
N PHE A 12 -3.71 3.67 17.09
CA PHE A 12 -3.57 4.93 17.80
C PHE A 12 -3.05 6.02 16.87
N SER A 13 -3.60 7.21 17.06
CA SER A 13 -3.14 8.43 16.42
C SER A 13 -1.95 9.03 17.17
N GLU A 14 -1.34 10.06 16.60
CA GLU A 14 -0.31 10.86 17.27
C GLU A 14 -0.88 11.81 18.33
N TYR A 15 -2.21 11.99 18.37
CA TYR A 15 -2.86 12.82 19.36
C TYR A 15 -2.98 12.09 20.69
N GLU A 16 -2.87 12.86 21.76
CA GLU A 16 -3.03 12.37 23.12
C GLU A 16 -4.03 13.22 23.90
N GLU A 17 -4.63 12.61 24.91
CA GLU A 17 -5.54 13.28 25.83
C GLU A 17 -4.95 13.23 27.24
N ALA A 18 -4.97 14.37 27.95
CA ALA A 18 -4.53 14.43 29.33
C ALA A 18 -5.47 13.63 30.23
N VAL A 19 -4.94 12.61 30.91
CA VAL A 19 -5.68 11.79 31.90
C VAL A 19 -5.46 12.35 33.31
N THR A 20 -4.23 12.81 33.59
CA THR A 20 -3.86 13.49 34.83
C THR A 20 -2.91 14.64 34.48
N PRO A 21 -2.60 15.56 35.42
CA PRO A 21 -1.65 16.65 35.16
C PRO A 21 -0.24 16.19 34.74
N ARG A 22 0.11 14.90 34.89
CA ARG A 22 1.42 14.35 34.53
C ARG A 22 1.35 13.16 33.56
N SER A 23 0.17 12.83 33.03
CA SER A 23 0.01 11.67 32.15
C SER A 23 -0.98 11.94 31.03
N CYS A 24 -0.58 11.56 29.82
CA CYS A 24 -1.44 11.55 28.65
C CYS A 24 -1.69 10.11 28.20
N ARG A 25 -2.86 9.85 27.61
CA ARG A 25 -3.16 8.60 26.91
C ARG A 25 -3.15 8.84 25.40
N PRO A 26 -2.66 7.90 24.58
CA PRO A 26 -2.82 8.00 23.14
C PRO A 26 -4.30 7.87 22.75
N ILE A 27 -4.74 8.71 21.82
CA ILE A 27 -6.11 8.69 21.30
C ILE A 27 -6.18 7.67 20.16
N HIS A 28 -7.14 6.75 20.23
CA HIS A 28 -7.37 5.80 19.15
C HIS A 28 -7.94 6.54 17.91
N ALA A 29 -7.50 6.21 16.70
CA ALA A 29 -7.93 6.93 15.49
C ALA A 29 -9.45 7.01 15.34
N ARG A 30 -10.18 5.93 15.66
CA ARG A 30 -11.65 5.91 15.72
C ARG A 30 -12.32 6.99 16.59
N GLU A 31 -11.61 7.55 17.57
CA GLU A 31 -12.13 8.62 18.45
C GLU A 31 -12.02 10.00 17.80
N LEU A 32 -11.18 10.15 16.76
CA LEU A 32 -11.08 11.40 16.00
C LEU A 32 -12.34 11.58 15.15
N ALA A 33 -12.99 12.74 15.26
CA ALA A 33 -14.26 13.00 14.60
C ALA A 33 -14.21 12.78 13.08
N THR A 34 -13.11 13.16 12.44
CA THR A 34 -12.90 12.99 11.00
C THR A 34 -12.82 11.52 10.61
N VAL A 35 -12.04 10.71 11.34
CA VAL A 35 -11.94 9.27 11.08
C VAL A 35 -13.27 8.60 11.40
N ASN A 36 -13.90 8.92 12.52
CA ASN A 36 -15.17 8.31 12.93
C ASN A 36 -16.27 8.51 11.88
N ALA A 37 -16.35 9.69 11.26
CA ALA A 37 -17.34 10.00 10.23
C ALA A 37 -17.18 9.16 8.94
N PHE A 38 -15.96 8.73 8.62
CA PHE A 38 -15.66 8.06 7.34
C PHE A 38 -15.17 6.61 7.47
N ARG A 39 -14.89 6.14 8.68
CA ARG A 39 -14.22 4.86 8.92
C ARG A 39 -15.08 3.66 8.57
N SER A 40 -16.39 3.71 8.81
CA SER A 40 -17.26 2.56 8.62
C SER A 40 -17.55 2.34 7.12
N MET A 41 -17.29 1.13 6.63
CA MET A 41 -17.64 0.70 5.27
C MET A 41 -19.05 0.09 5.19
N LYS A 42 -19.80 0.10 6.30
CA LYS A 42 -21.16 -0.45 6.36
C LYS A 42 -22.26 0.55 5.97
N HIS A 43 -21.87 1.78 5.65
CA HIS A 43 -22.81 2.77 5.11
C HIS A 43 -23.20 2.39 3.67
N ASP A 44 -24.34 2.90 3.20
CA ASP A 44 -24.89 2.61 1.86
C ASP A 44 -24.13 3.35 0.73
N ASP A 45 -22.91 3.80 1.02
CA ASP A 45 -22.06 4.61 0.16
C ASP A 45 -20.94 3.78 -0.46
N MET A 46 -20.66 4.04 -1.74
CA MET A 46 -19.54 3.42 -2.45
C MET A 46 -18.20 3.85 -1.81
N MET A 47 -17.52 2.92 -1.12
CA MET A 47 -16.24 3.18 -0.44
C MET A 47 -15.15 2.17 -0.82
N VAL A 48 -13.93 2.66 -1.03
CA VAL A 48 -12.72 1.85 -1.24
C VAL A 48 -11.64 2.32 -0.27
N GLY A 49 -11.16 1.40 0.58
CA GLY A 49 -10.02 1.62 1.47
C GLY A 49 -8.82 0.81 1.00
N ALA A 50 -7.68 1.47 0.80
CA ALA A 50 -6.43 0.82 0.44
C ALA A 50 -5.53 0.67 1.67
N PHE A 51 -4.94 -0.52 1.81
CA PHE A 51 -3.93 -0.79 2.83
C PHE A 51 -2.57 -0.40 2.30
N SER A 52 -1.87 0.46 3.02
CA SER A 52 -0.51 0.85 2.65
C SER A 52 0.50 0.41 3.70
N HIS A 53 1.58 -0.19 3.24
CA HIS A 53 2.69 -0.62 4.10
C HIS A 53 3.61 0.54 4.50
N SER A 54 3.36 1.77 4.01
CA SER A 54 4.14 2.95 4.42
C SER A 54 3.82 3.41 5.84
N THR A 55 2.64 3.09 6.34
CA THR A 55 2.34 3.26 7.77
C THR A 55 2.80 1.99 8.47
N ALA A 56 3.65 2.14 9.50
CA ALA A 56 4.14 1.04 10.34
C ALA A 56 3.05 0.49 11.27
N VAL A 57 1.82 0.42 10.77
CA VAL A 57 0.71 -0.28 11.39
C VAL A 57 1.12 -1.74 11.33
N GLY A 58 1.41 -2.34 12.49
CA GLY A 58 1.81 -3.75 12.57
C GLY A 58 0.75 -4.69 11.96
N LYS A 59 0.88 -6.00 12.19
CA LYS A 59 -0.09 -6.96 11.66
C LYS A 59 -1.49 -6.72 12.26
N LEU A 60 -2.35 -6.03 11.50
CA LEU A 60 -3.77 -5.91 11.80
C LEU A 60 -4.44 -7.29 11.68
N ARG A 61 -5.52 -7.48 12.45
CA ARG A 61 -6.36 -8.66 12.31
C ARG A 61 -6.99 -8.69 10.92
N LYS A 62 -7.25 -9.90 10.42
CA LYS A 62 -7.93 -10.10 9.13
C LYS A 62 -9.33 -9.49 9.16
N ASP A 63 -10.04 -9.71 10.27
CA ASP A 63 -11.37 -9.15 10.50
C ASP A 63 -11.23 -7.80 11.21
N LEU A 64 -11.74 -6.75 10.57
CA LEU A 64 -11.70 -5.39 11.08
C LEU A 64 -13.10 -4.95 11.52
N PRO A 65 -13.22 -4.14 12.59
CA PRO A 65 -14.50 -3.61 12.99
C PRO A 65 -15.03 -2.68 11.89
N ASP A 66 -16.32 -2.81 11.58
CA ASP A 66 -17.04 -1.95 10.62
C ASP A 66 -16.60 -2.07 9.16
N VAL A 67 -15.92 -3.18 8.83
CA VAL A 67 -15.56 -3.56 7.46
C VAL A 67 -16.25 -4.90 7.12
N PRO A 68 -16.97 -5.01 5.99
CA PRO A 68 -17.53 -6.28 5.53
C PRO A 68 -16.45 -7.36 5.31
N THR A 69 -16.77 -8.62 5.60
CA THR A 69 -15.80 -9.74 5.51
C THR A 69 -15.35 -10.04 4.09
N ASP A 70 -16.17 -9.69 3.10
CA ASP A 70 -15.95 -9.86 1.66
C ASP A 70 -15.37 -8.62 0.98
N ALA A 71 -15.15 -7.51 1.71
CA ALA A 71 -14.60 -6.28 1.13
C ALA A 71 -13.11 -6.39 0.76
N ARG A 72 -12.42 -7.43 1.22
CA ARG A 72 -10.99 -7.58 1.01
C ARG A 72 -10.68 -8.12 -0.39
N VAL A 73 -9.97 -7.31 -1.16
CA VAL A 73 -9.42 -7.69 -2.47
C VAL A 73 -7.90 -7.66 -2.39
N ASP A 74 -7.27 -8.81 -2.57
CA ASP A 74 -5.80 -8.89 -2.64
C ASP A 74 -5.35 -8.59 -4.08
N PHE A 75 -4.37 -7.70 -4.24
CA PHE A 75 -3.82 -7.37 -5.55
C PHE A 75 -2.72 -8.37 -5.93
N PRO A 76 -2.85 -9.06 -7.08
CA PRO A 76 -1.77 -9.89 -7.58
C PRO A 76 -0.56 -9.03 -7.96
N ARG A 77 0.62 -9.64 -7.88
CA ARG A 77 1.84 -9.05 -8.43
C ARG A 77 1.78 -9.09 -9.96
N TYR A 78 2.68 -8.35 -10.61
CA TYR A 78 2.73 -8.37 -12.07
C TYR A 78 2.93 -9.79 -12.59
N THR A 79 2.19 -10.12 -13.63
CA THR A 79 2.46 -11.26 -14.50
C THR A 79 3.71 -11.03 -15.32
N LEU A 80 4.18 -12.08 -16.00
CA LEU A 80 5.37 -11.98 -16.85
C LEU A 80 5.16 -11.01 -18.03
N ASP A 81 3.96 -10.96 -18.60
CA ASP A 81 3.62 -10.05 -19.70
C ASP A 81 3.51 -8.59 -19.23
N GLU A 82 2.92 -8.36 -18.06
CA GLU A 82 2.87 -7.02 -17.44
C GLU A 82 4.28 -6.54 -17.08
N ALA A 83 5.12 -7.43 -16.54
CA ALA A 83 6.52 -7.14 -16.25
C ALA A 83 7.30 -6.75 -17.52
N ALA A 84 7.09 -7.47 -18.63
CA ALA A 84 7.66 -7.12 -19.92
C ALA A 84 7.19 -5.73 -20.36
N ALA A 85 5.89 -5.47 -20.33
CA ALA A 85 5.30 -4.19 -20.72
C ALA A 85 5.88 -3.02 -19.90
N VAL A 86 6.02 -3.19 -18.58
CA VAL A 86 6.61 -2.18 -17.68
C VAL A 86 8.09 -1.94 -18.01
N CYS A 87 8.89 -2.99 -18.21
CA CYS A 87 10.31 -2.84 -18.54
C CYS A 87 10.53 -2.19 -19.91
N HIS A 88 9.75 -2.57 -20.92
CA HIS A 88 9.78 -1.92 -22.23
C HIS A 88 9.29 -0.47 -22.17
N TYR A 89 8.32 -0.17 -21.30
CA TYR A 89 7.89 1.20 -21.04
C TYR A 89 9.03 2.03 -20.44
N TYR A 90 9.74 1.52 -19.43
CA TYR A 90 10.90 2.20 -18.84
C TYR A 90 12.02 2.46 -19.85
N LEU A 91 12.27 1.50 -20.75
CA LEU A 91 13.20 1.68 -21.86
C LEU A 91 12.75 2.80 -22.81
N ARG A 92 11.47 2.81 -23.21
CA ARG A 92 10.89 3.83 -24.09
C ARG A 92 10.98 5.23 -23.49
N GLN A 93 10.74 5.34 -22.17
CA GLN A 93 10.81 6.61 -21.44
C GLN A 93 12.24 7.01 -21.03
N ARG A 94 13.26 6.25 -21.47
CA ARG A 94 14.68 6.49 -21.14
C ARG A 94 14.97 6.52 -19.63
N LEU A 95 14.17 5.79 -18.84
CA LEU A 95 14.45 5.53 -17.43
C LEU A 95 15.53 4.46 -17.24
N ILE A 96 15.81 3.73 -18.33
CA ILE A 96 16.80 2.68 -18.45
C ILE A 96 17.66 2.97 -19.68
N ARG A 97 18.96 2.66 -19.60
CA ARG A 97 19.89 2.76 -20.73
C ARG A 97 19.62 1.67 -21.77
N ARG A 98 19.48 2.07 -23.03
CA ARG A 98 19.11 1.15 -24.12
C ARG A 98 20.22 0.17 -24.47
N GLU A 99 21.46 0.57 -24.28
CA GLU A 99 22.66 -0.19 -24.66
C GLU A 99 22.82 -1.46 -23.82
N VAL A 100 22.29 -1.45 -22.60
CA VAL A 100 22.42 -2.54 -21.63
C VAL A 100 21.13 -3.32 -21.41
N PHE A 101 20.01 -2.88 -21.99
CA PHE A 101 18.73 -3.59 -21.93
C PHE A 101 18.75 -4.86 -22.79
N THR A 102 18.35 -6.00 -22.23
CA THR A 102 18.20 -7.28 -22.96
C THR A 102 16.97 -8.05 -22.50
N GLU A 103 16.47 -8.95 -23.36
CA GLU A 103 15.35 -9.85 -23.07
C GLU A 103 15.57 -10.74 -21.83
N GLU A 104 16.83 -11.14 -21.59
CA GLU A 104 17.16 -11.99 -20.44
C GLU A 104 17.17 -11.20 -19.14
N LYS A 105 17.63 -9.94 -19.17
CA LYS A 105 17.81 -9.12 -17.96
C LYS A 105 16.50 -8.70 -17.33
N TRP A 106 15.51 -8.28 -18.13
CA TRP A 106 14.20 -7.92 -17.56
C TRP A 106 13.51 -9.14 -16.93
N LYS A 107 13.69 -10.34 -17.51
CA LYS A 107 13.21 -11.60 -16.92
C LYS A 107 13.91 -11.90 -15.60
N LYS A 108 15.22 -11.68 -15.50
CA LYS A 108 15.96 -11.81 -14.23
C LYS A 108 15.41 -10.86 -13.17
N ILE A 109 15.11 -9.61 -13.52
CA ILE A 109 14.47 -8.65 -12.61
C ILE A 109 13.09 -9.14 -12.15
N TYR A 110 12.28 -9.68 -13.07
CA TYR A 110 10.98 -10.26 -12.74
C TYR A 110 11.10 -11.40 -11.72
N TYR A 111 12.00 -12.36 -11.95
CA TYR A 111 12.19 -13.48 -11.03
C TYR A 111 12.80 -13.05 -9.69
N LEU A 112 13.73 -12.10 -9.70
CA LEU A 112 14.36 -11.56 -8.48
C LEU A 112 13.36 -10.83 -7.59
N SER A 113 12.48 -10.03 -8.20
CA SER A 113 11.43 -9.28 -7.48
C SER A 113 10.15 -10.08 -7.24
N ASN A 114 10.07 -11.28 -7.83
CA ASN A 114 8.85 -12.08 -7.94
C ASN A 114 7.65 -11.19 -8.36
N GLY A 115 7.82 -10.38 -9.42
CA GLY A 115 6.80 -9.47 -9.96
C GLY A 115 6.42 -8.26 -9.09
N ASN A 116 7.17 -7.94 -8.03
CA ASN A 116 6.89 -6.76 -7.21
C ASN A 116 7.23 -5.46 -7.97
N GLY A 117 6.21 -4.66 -8.30
CA GLY A 117 6.39 -3.44 -9.09
C GLY A 117 7.30 -2.38 -8.46
N SER A 118 7.35 -2.26 -7.14
CA SER A 118 8.25 -1.32 -6.44
C SER A 118 9.71 -1.76 -6.58
N GLU A 119 9.97 -3.04 -6.33
CA GLU A 119 11.32 -3.62 -6.49
C GLU A 119 11.76 -3.58 -7.94
N MET A 120 10.89 -3.96 -8.89
CA MET A 120 11.19 -3.88 -10.33
C MET A 120 11.58 -2.46 -10.76
N ARG A 121 10.87 -1.44 -10.28
CA ARG A 121 11.18 -0.04 -10.59
C ARG A 121 12.55 0.38 -10.07
N TRP A 122 12.91 -0.06 -8.86
CA TRP A 122 14.18 0.29 -8.24
C TRP A 122 15.36 -0.51 -8.82
N LEU A 123 15.15 -1.80 -9.04
CA LEU A 123 16.16 -2.73 -9.59
C LEU A 123 16.43 -2.48 -11.05
N ALA A 124 15.42 -2.05 -11.81
CA ALA A 124 15.54 -1.74 -13.22
C ALA A 124 16.84 -0.95 -13.46
N PRO A 125 16.96 0.35 -13.15
CA PRO A 125 18.15 1.15 -13.52
C PRO A 125 19.49 0.61 -13.00
N LEU A 126 19.51 -0.28 -12.01
CA LEU A 126 20.73 -0.80 -11.36
C LEU A 126 21.26 -2.10 -11.98
N ILE A 127 20.43 -2.91 -12.62
CA ILE A 127 20.79 -4.28 -13.09
C ILE A 127 21.17 -4.32 -14.59
N TRP A 128 21.53 -3.19 -15.18
CA TRP A 128 21.83 -3.07 -16.61
C TRP A 128 23.33 -3.07 -16.93
#